data_AF-A0A1E4BBQ2-F1
#
_entry.id   AF-A0A1E4BBQ2-F1
#
_cell.length_a   1.000
_cell.length_b   1.000
_cell.length_c   1.000
_cell.angle_alpha   90.00
_cell.angle_beta   90.00
_cell.angle_gamma   90.00
#
_symmetry.space_group_name_H-M   'P 1'
#
loop_
_entity.id
_entity.type
_entity.pdbx_description
1 polymer ?
#
loop_
_entity_poly.entity_id
_entity_poly.type
_entity_poly.pdbx_seq_one_letter_code
_entity_poly.pdbx_strand_id
1 'polypeptide(L)'
;MTPAGRSTAPGDHRPDDLRGRPGAGMVGLLLVTMVVGYEWFISGLGKVVRGDFAAGLAEELVEKSAGTAEWYAGFLQRAVIPNGELFGYLIQWSELLAGIALLGGPLVWLLAWDRISDQARAAFLVIIALAAIGGTSLAINLHLANGAAHPWLIPGDAFDEGIDLDSVLAAIQIVIATIMLVQLRRLRRERADAHTPPRRW
;
A
#
# COMPACT_ATOMS: atom_id res chain seq x y z
N MET A 1 -52.08 4.91 6.41
CA MET A 1 -51.19 4.94 5.23
C MET A 1 -49.81 4.47 5.67
N THR A 2 -49.50 3.20 5.43
CA THR A 2 -48.22 2.57 5.76
C THR A 2 -47.27 2.81 4.59
N PRO A 3 -46.03 3.31 4.77
CA PRO A 3 -45.12 3.44 3.65
C PRO A 3 -44.68 2.05 3.21
N ALA A 4 -44.97 1.73 1.96
CA ALA A 4 -44.58 0.49 1.32
C ALA A 4 -43.07 0.26 1.43
N GLY A 5 -42.67 -0.92 1.86
CA GLY A 5 -41.29 -1.38 1.80
C GLY A 5 -40.78 -1.27 0.37
N ARG A 6 -39.66 -0.57 0.19
CA ARG A 6 -38.95 -0.57 -1.09
C ARG A 6 -38.36 -1.97 -1.30
N SER A 7 -39.06 -2.77 -2.10
CA SER A 7 -38.48 -3.94 -2.75
C SER A 7 -37.39 -3.44 -3.70
N THR A 8 -36.13 -3.66 -3.35
CA THR A 8 -35.01 -3.45 -4.28
C THR A 8 -35.04 -4.59 -5.29
N ALA A 9 -35.30 -4.27 -6.56
CA ALA A 9 -35.31 -5.24 -7.63
C ALA A 9 -33.93 -5.93 -7.76
N PRO A 10 -33.88 -7.24 -8.07
CA PRO A 10 -32.62 -7.92 -8.35
C PRO A 10 -31.99 -7.32 -9.61
N GLY A 11 -30.94 -6.53 -9.43
CA GLY A 11 -30.23 -5.85 -10.52
C GLY A 11 -29.99 -4.35 -10.34
N ASP A 12 -30.56 -3.71 -9.32
CA ASP A 12 -30.29 -2.30 -8.99
C ASP A 12 -28.91 -2.16 -8.31
N HIS A 13 -27.84 -2.34 -9.07
CA HIS A 13 -26.47 -2.09 -8.61
C HIS A 13 -26.20 -0.60 -8.71
N ARG A 14 -26.34 0.11 -7.59
CA ARG A 14 -25.81 1.47 -7.49
C ARG A 14 -24.30 1.43 -7.77
N PRO A 15 -23.74 2.44 -8.46
CA PRO A 15 -22.31 2.68 -8.44
C PRO A 15 -21.82 2.64 -6.99
N ASP A 16 -20.75 1.89 -6.72
CA ASP A 16 -20.11 1.75 -5.41
C ASP A 16 -20.83 0.87 -4.36
N ASP A 17 -21.60 -0.14 -4.80
CA ASP A 17 -21.93 -1.28 -3.93
C ASP A 17 -20.63 -1.98 -3.49
N LEU A 18 -20.41 -2.07 -2.18
CA LEU A 18 -19.24 -2.74 -1.59
C LEU A 18 -19.10 -4.20 -2.01
N ARG A 19 -20.21 -4.86 -2.38
CA ARG A 19 -20.23 -6.26 -2.79
C ARG A 19 -20.37 -6.44 -4.31
N GLY A 20 -20.64 -5.36 -5.03
CA GLY A 20 -20.81 -5.37 -6.48
C GLY A 20 -19.50 -5.12 -7.24
N ARG A 21 -19.62 -4.85 -8.53
CA ARG A 21 -18.49 -4.47 -9.38
C ARG A 21 -17.98 -3.07 -9.00
N PRO A 22 -16.66 -2.83 -8.99
CA PRO A 22 -16.11 -1.52 -8.70
C PRO A 22 -16.56 -0.48 -9.74
N GLY A 23 -16.91 0.72 -9.28
CA GLY A 23 -17.14 1.87 -10.17
C GLY A 23 -15.85 2.33 -10.85
N ALA A 24 -15.96 3.20 -11.87
CA ALA A 24 -14.82 3.63 -12.69
C ALA A 24 -13.67 4.25 -11.88
N GLY A 25 -13.97 5.07 -10.85
CA GLY A 25 -12.95 5.66 -9.98
C GLY A 25 -12.19 4.60 -9.17
N MET A 26 -12.89 3.58 -8.68
CA MET A 26 -12.26 2.44 -8.00
C MET A 26 -11.41 1.63 -8.98
N VAL A 27 -11.89 1.37 -10.20
CA VAL A 27 -11.08 0.72 -11.23
C VAL A 27 -9.78 1.49 -11.49
N GLY A 28 -9.84 2.81 -11.63
CA GLY A 28 -8.65 3.65 -11.77
C GLY A 28 -7.67 3.48 -10.61
N LEU A 29 -8.15 3.52 -9.36
CA LEU A 29 -7.33 3.27 -8.18
C LEU A 29 -6.70 1.88 -8.18
N LEU A 30 -7.45 0.84 -8.58
CA LEU A 30 -6.96 -0.53 -8.66
C LEU A 30 -5.84 -0.67 -9.71
N LEU A 31 -5.95 0.00 -10.86
CA LEU A 31 -4.89 0.05 -11.86
C LEU A 31 -3.62 0.74 -11.30
N VAL A 32 -3.77 1.89 -10.63
CA VAL A 32 -2.66 2.57 -9.95
C VAL A 32 -2.02 1.66 -8.89
N THR A 33 -2.85 0.95 -8.11
CA THR A 33 -2.39 0.00 -7.09
C THR A 33 -1.55 -1.10 -7.71
N MET A 34 -1.92 -1.61 -8.89
CA MET A 34 -1.13 -2.61 -9.61
C MET A 34 0.18 -2.06 -10.16
N VAL A 35 0.23 -0.79 -10.60
CA VAL A 35 1.49 -0.16 -11.03
C VAL A 35 2.46 -0.06 -9.84
N VAL A 36 1.98 0.39 -8.68
CA VAL A 36 2.77 0.40 -7.45
C VAL A 36 3.19 -1.02 -7.04
N GLY A 37 2.27 -1.98 -7.16
CA GLY A 37 2.56 -3.39 -6.88
C GLY A 37 3.61 -3.99 -7.82
N TYR A 38 3.61 -3.60 -9.09
CA TYR A 38 4.61 -4.01 -10.06
C TYR A 38 6.00 -3.49 -9.69
N GLU A 39 6.11 -2.22 -9.29
CA GLU A 39 7.37 -1.63 -8.84
C GLU A 39 7.98 -2.42 -7.67
N TRP A 40 7.20 -2.64 -6.61
CA TRP A 40 7.66 -3.41 -5.45
C TRP A 40 7.98 -4.87 -5.79
N PHE A 41 7.18 -5.49 -6.66
CA PHE A 41 7.39 -6.87 -7.09
C PHE A 41 8.72 -7.01 -7.84
N ILE A 42 8.99 -6.14 -8.82
CA ILE A 42 10.22 -6.20 -9.60
C ILE A 42 11.44 -5.84 -8.74
N SER A 43 11.31 -4.84 -7.86
CA SER A 43 12.36 -4.45 -6.92
C SER A 43 12.75 -5.62 -6.00
N GLY A 44 11.77 -6.23 -5.32
CA GLY A 44 12.00 -7.36 -4.42
C GLY A 44 12.46 -8.61 -5.15
N LEU A 45 11.87 -8.93 -6.31
CA LEU A 45 12.28 -10.08 -7.14
C LEU A 45 13.72 -9.91 -7.62
N GLY A 46 14.11 -8.71 -8.06
CA GLY A 46 15.46 -8.40 -8.48
C GLY A 46 16.48 -8.62 -7.37
N LYS A 47 16.14 -8.27 -6.13
CA LYS A 47 17.00 -8.52 -4.94
C LYS A 47 17.11 -10.03 -4.64
N VAL A 48 16.01 -10.78 -4.74
CA VAL A 48 16.00 -12.24 -4.57
C VAL A 48 16.83 -12.96 -5.63
N VAL A 49 16.66 -12.59 -6.90
CA VAL A 49 17.35 -13.26 -8.02
C VAL A 49 18.85 -12.98 -8.01
N ARG A 50 19.27 -11.77 -7.63
CA ARG A 50 20.70 -11.41 -7.54
C ARG A 50 21.37 -12.06 -6.33
N GLY A 51 20.68 -12.13 -5.19
CA GLY A 51 21.12 -12.87 -4.00
C GLY A 51 22.21 -12.19 -3.16
N ASP A 52 22.74 -11.05 -3.60
CA ASP A 52 23.80 -10.28 -2.93
C ASP A 52 23.27 -9.10 -2.10
N PHE A 53 22.03 -8.66 -2.35
CA PHE A 53 21.45 -7.47 -1.71
C PHE A 53 21.53 -7.49 -0.18
N ALA A 54 21.16 -8.60 0.46
CA ALA A 54 21.12 -8.65 1.91
C ALA A 54 22.53 -8.53 2.52
N ALA A 55 23.49 -9.27 1.97
CA ALA A 55 24.88 -9.23 2.42
C ALA A 55 25.54 -7.87 2.15
N GLY A 56 25.19 -7.20 1.04
CA GLY A 56 25.75 -5.91 0.63
C GLY A 56 25.10 -4.68 1.28
N LEU A 57 23.95 -4.81 1.94
CA LEU A 57 23.20 -3.63 2.42
C LEU A 57 23.99 -2.76 3.41
N ALA A 58 24.76 -3.38 4.31
CA ALA A 58 25.52 -2.63 5.31
C ALA A 58 26.57 -1.70 4.68
N GLU A 59 27.29 -2.20 3.67
CA GLU A 59 28.32 -1.46 2.93
C GLU A 59 27.71 -0.29 2.17
N GLU A 60 26.63 -0.53 1.42
CA GLU A 60 25.87 0.50 0.71
C GLU A 60 25.39 1.62 1.65
N LEU A 61 24.88 1.26 2.83
CA LEU A 61 24.38 2.24 3.80
C LEU A 61 25.49 3.06 4.46
N VAL A 62 26.70 2.52 4.60
CA VAL A 62 27.85 3.29 5.08
C VAL A 62 28.16 4.41 4.09
N GLU A 63 28.22 4.09 2.79
CA GLU A 63 28.46 5.06 1.73
C GLU A 63 27.37 6.13 1.67
N LYS A 64 26.09 5.70 1.68
CA LYS A 64 24.95 6.62 1.66
C LYS A 64 24.86 7.53 2.88
N SER A 65 25.26 7.05 4.06
CA SER A 65 25.08 7.81 5.30
C SER A 65 25.74 9.20 5.30
N ALA A 66 26.82 9.39 4.53
CA ALA A 66 27.52 10.66 4.41
C ALA A 66 26.68 11.79 3.78
N GLY A 67 25.70 11.47 2.94
CA GLY A 67 24.83 12.43 2.26
C GLY A 67 23.49 12.68 2.95
N THR A 68 23.24 12.07 4.11
CA THR A 68 21.93 12.13 4.79
C THR A 68 21.91 13.07 5.97
N ALA A 69 20.72 13.41 6.47
CA ALA A 69 20.58 14.22 7.68
C ALA A 69 21.25 13.54 8.89
N GLU A 70 21.93 14.31 9.74
CA GLU A 70 22.77 13.80 10.85
C GLU A 70 22.01 12.82 11.77
N TRP A 71 20.76 13.12 12.10
CA TRP A 71 19.94 12.25 12.94
C TRP A 71 19.65 10.89 12.26
N TYR A 72 19.49 10.88 10.94
CA TYR A 72 19.22 9.67 10.16
C TYR A 72 20.50 8.85 9.97
N ALA A 73 21.62 9.50 9.66
CA ALA A 73 22.93 8.87 9.67
C ALA A 73 23.23 8.19 11.02
N GLY A 74 22.95 8.89 12.13
CA GLY A 74 23.08 8.34 13.48
C GLY A 74 22.14 7.16 13.76
N PHE A 75 20.94 7.11 13.16
CA PHE A 75 20.06 5.95 13.23
C PHE A 75 20.62 4.76 12.43
N LEU A 76 21.07 4.99 11.20
CA LEU A 76 21.67 3.96 10.34
C LEU A 76 22.86 3.32 11.04
N GLN A 77 23.80 4.13 11.57
CA GLN A 77 25.02 3.64 12.23
C GLN A 77 24.75 2.84 13.50
N ARG A 78 23.69 3.16 14.26
CA ARG A 78 23.40 2.52 15.55
C ARG A 78 22.47 1.32 15.45
N ALA A 79 21.55 1.31 14.49
CA ALA A 79 20.49 0.31 14.41
C ALA A 79 20.58 -0.56 13.15
N VAL A 80 20.76 0.05 11.98
CA VAL A 80 20.60 -0.64 10.69
C VAL A 80 21.89 -1.29 10.24
N ILE A 81 22.97 -0.51 10.11
CA ILE A 81 24.28 -0.98 9.62
C ILE A 81 24.81 -2.18 10.43
N PRO A 82 24.77 -2.17 11.79
CA PRO A 82 25.23 -3.32 12.58
C PRO A 82 24.42 -4.60 12.34
N ASN A 83 23.21 -4.48 11.81
CA ASN A 83 22.28 -5.58 11.53
C ASN A 83 21.95 -5.64 10.03
N GLY A 84 22.84 -5.17 9.17
CA GLY A 84 22.53 -4.90 7.75
C GLY A 84 21.99 -6.10 7.01
N GLU A 85 22.53 -7.31 7.24
CA GLU A 85 22.03 -8.52 6.60
C GLU A 85 20.57 -8.84 6.98
N LEU A 86 20.22 -8.70 8.25
CA LEU A 86 18.84 -8.89 8.72
C LEU A 86 17.91 -7.87 8.08
N PHE A 87 18.27 -6.58 8.08
CA PHE A 87 17.49 -5.54 7.43
C PHE A 87 17.38 -5.78 5.92
N GLY A 88 18.44 -6.28 5.29
CA GLY A 88 18.47 -6.66 3.88
C GLY A 88 17.42 -7.70 3.53
N TYR A 89 17.36 -8.81 4.29
CA TYR A 89 16.31 -9.81 4.10
C TYR A 89 14.91 -9.25 4.38
N LEU A 90 14.74 -8.44 5.43
CA LEU A 90 13.45 -7.83 5.75
C LEU A 90 12.96 -6.91 4.62
N ILE A 91 13.83 -6.08 4.05
CA ILE A 91 13.51 -5.20 2.92
C ILE A 91 13.16 -6.04 1.71
N GLN A 92 14.06 -6.95 1.31
CA GLN A 92 13.89 -7.82 0.14
C GLN A 92 12.57 -8.59 0.15
N TRP A 93 12.23 -9.23 1.27
CA TRP A 93 10.99 -10.00 1.38
C TRP A 93 9.75 -9.11 1.55
N SER A 94 9.87 -7.96 2.23
CA SER A 94 8.73 -7.06 2.39
C SER A 94 8.34 -6.43 1.04
N GLU A 95 9.29 -6.03 0.21
CA GLU A 95 9.03 -5.54 -1.15
C GLU A 95 8.35 -6.59 -2.01
N LEU A 96 8.89 -7.82 -2.04
CA LEU A 96 8.32 -8.89 -2.86
C LEU A 96 6.89 -9.23 -2.43
N LEU A 97 6.66 -9.39 -1.12
CA LEU A 97 5.34 -9.72 -0.58
C LEU A 97 4.35 -8.57 -0.75
N ALA A 98 4.79 -7.32 -0.59
CA ALA A 98 3.97 -6.14 -0.85
C ALA A 98 3.58 -6.08 -2.34
N GLY A 99 4.52 -6.32 -3.26
CA GLY A 99 4.24 -6.37 -4.68
C GLY A 99 3.20 -7.43 -5.05
N ILE A 100 3.33 -8.65 -4.50
CA ILE A 100 2.34 -9.73 -4.69
C ILE A 100 0.96 -9.32 -4.16
N ALA A 101 0.89 -8.71 -2.98
CA ALA A 101 -0.37 -8.26 -2.39
C ALA A 101 -1.04 -7.15 -3.21
N LEU A 102 -0.27 -6.17 -3.66
CA LEU A 102 -0.74 -5.01 -4.43
C LEU A 102 -1.05 -5.35 -5.89
N LEU A 103 -0.55 -6.46 -6.43
CA LEU A 103 -0.99 -7.01 -7.71
C LEU A 103 -2.20 -7.93 -7.56
N GLY A 104 -2.11 -8.91 -6.64
CA GLY A 104 -3.11 -9.95 -6.46
C GLY A 104 -4.44 -9.42 -5.92
N GLY A 105 -4.40 -8.48 -4.97
CA GLY A 105 -5.61 -7.88 -4.39
C GLY A 105 -6.51 -7.20 -5.43
N PRO A 106 -5.97 -6.27 -6.24
CA PRO A 106 -6.71 -5.69 -7.36
C PRO A 106 -7.21 -6.69 -8.40
N LEU A 107 -6.40 -7.68 -8.76
CA LEU A 107 -6.84 -8.73 -9.70
C LEU A 107 -8.05 -9.50 -9.16
N VAL A 108 -8.04 -9.87 -7.88
CA VAL A 108 -9.19 -10.51 -7.24
C VAL A 108 -10.39 -9.58 -7.22
N TRP A 109 -10.19 -8.29 -6.96
CA TRP A 109 -11.29 -7.32 -6.97
C TRP A 109 -11.92 -7.19 -8.37
N LEU A 110 -11.10 -7.05 -9.41
CA LEU A 110 -11.60 -6.88 -10.78
C LEU A 110 -12.30 -8.13 -11.31
N LEU A 111 -11.84 -9.32 -10.91
CA LEU A 111 -12.28 -10.57 -11.52
C LEU A 111 -13.29 -11.36 -10.69
N ALA A 112 -13.25 -11.30 -9.36
CA ALA A 112 -13.96 -12.25 -8.50
C ALA A 112 -14.60 -11.63 -7.24
N TRP A 113 -14.61 -10.30 -7.09
CA TRP A 113 -15.04 -9.62 -5.86
C TRP A 113 -16.47 -9.93 -5.43
N ASP A 114 -17.38 -10.04 -6.38
CA ASP A 114 -18.80 -10.34 -6.19
C ASP A 114 -19.02 -11.80 -5.72
N ARG A 115 -18.10 -12.70 -6.06
CA ARG A 115 -18.20 -14.14 -5.79
C ARG A 115 -17.58 -14.60 -4.47
N ILE A 116 -16.82 -13.76 -3.79
CA ILE A 116 -16.12 -14.12 -2.54
C ILE A 116 -16.93 -13.73 -1.29
N SER A 117 -16.59 -14.31 -0.14
CA SER A 117 -17.26 -14.00 1.14
C SER A 117 -16.84 -12.64 1.70
N ASP A 118 -17.65 -12.05 2.57
CA ASP A 118 -17.29 -10.80 3.27
C ASP A 118 -16.01 -10.94 4.12
N GLN A 119 -15.73 -12.14 4.64
CA GLN A 119 -14.46 -12.40 5.33
C GLN A 119 -13.27 -12.34 4.39
N ALA A 120 -13.40 -12.94 3.19
CA ALA A 120 -12.36 -12.87 2.17
C ALA A 120 -12.16 -11.43 1.68
N ARG A 121 -13.23 -10.69 1.40
CA ARG A 121 -13.18 -9.25 1.07
C ARG A 121 -12.41 -8.46 2.12
N ALA A 122 -12.76 -8.66 3.40
CA ALA A 122 -12.09 -8.01 4.51
C ALA A 122 -10.60 -8.37 4.58
N ALA A 123 -10.24 -9.64 4.34
CA ALA A 123 -8.85 -10.08 4.32
C ALA A 123 -8.06 -9.40 3.20
N PHE A 124 -8.58 -9.35 1.97
CA PHE A 124 -7.93 -8.64 0.86
C PHE A 124 -7.75 -7.15 1.15
N LEU A 125 -8.76 -6.47 1.69
CA LEU A 125 -8.64 -5.05 2.06
C LEU A 125 -7.56 -4.83 3.11
N VAL A 126 -7.46 -5.70 4.12
CA VAL A 126 -6.40 -5.64 5.13
C VAL A 126 -5.03 -5.90 4.53
N ILE A 127 -4.90 -6.93 3.68
CA ILE A 127 -3.63 -7.30 3.04
C ILE A 127 -3.11 -6.14 2.17
N ILE A 128 -3.98 -5.56 1.32
CA ILE A 128 -3.62 -4.42 0.47
C ILE A 128 -3.25 -3.20 1.34
N ALA A 129 -4.03 -2.92 2.40
CA ALA A 129 -3.74 -1.81 3.30
C ALA A 129 -2.39 -1.98 4.02
N LEU A 130 -2.10 -3.17 4.54
CA LEU A 130 -0.82 -3.46 5.21
C LEU A 130 0.35 -3.39 4.25
N ALA A 131 0.20 -3.91 3.02
CA ALA A 131 1.21 -3.80 1.98
C ALA A 131 1.50 -2.33 1.63
N ALA A 132 0.46 -1.52 1.44
CA ALA A 132 0.60 -0.09 1.16
C ALA A 132 1.21 0.69 2.34
N ILE A 133 0.87 0.36 3.59
CA ILE A 133 1.49 0.98 4.78
C ILE A 133 2.98 0.61 4.89
N GLY A 134 3.31 -0.65 4.65
CA GLY A 134 4.68 -1.14 4.63
C GLY A 134 5.50 -0.45 3.54
N GLY A 135 4.99 -0.44 2.30
CA GLY A 135 5.65 0.25 1.19
C GLY A 135 5.71 1.76 1.36
N THR A 136 4.76 2.39 2.05
CA THR A 136 4.86 3.82 2.44
C THR A 136 6.06 4.02 3.37
N SER A 137 6.17 3.18 4.40
CA SER A 137 7.27 3.26 5.38
C SER A 137 8.62 3.06 4.69
N LEU A 138 8.70 2.11 3.76
CA LEU A 138 9.92 1.83 3.01
C LEU A 138 10.28 2.98 2.06
N ALA A 139 9.33 3.50 1.28
CA ALA A 139 9.56 4.65 0.40
C ALA A 139 10.06 5.88 1.17
N ILE A 140 9.48 6.17 2.35
CA ILE A 140 9.99 7.24 3.22
C ILE A 140 11.43 6.96 3.67
N ASN A 141 11.77 5.71 3.99
CA ASN A 141 13.16 5.37 4.35
C ASN A 141 14.12 5.51 3.17
N LEU A 142 13.71 5.14 1.96
CA LEU A 142 14.52 5.30 0.76
C LEU A 142 14.76 6.79 0.44
N HIS A 143 13.71 7.62 0.52
CA HIS A 143 13.80 9.07 0.40
C HIS A 143 14.86 9.65 1.35
N LEU A 144 14.79 9.27 2.64
CA LEU A 144 15.73 9.71 3.67
C LEU A 144 17.16 9.21 3.42
N ALA A 145 17.30 7.93 3.02
CA ALA A 145 18.59 7.32 2.73
C ALA A 145 19.27 7.89 1.48
N ASN A 146 18.48 8.37 0.51
CA ASN A 146 18.97 9.02 -0.71
C ASN A 146 19.34 10.49 -0.49
N GLY A 147 19.05 11.07 0.68
CA GLY A 147 19.27 12.49 0.95
C GLY A 147 18.45 13.39 0.00
N ALA A 148 17.32 12.89 -0.50
CA ALA A 148 16.54 13.54 -1.54
C ALA A 148 15.99 14.90 -1.09
N ALA A 149 15.76 15.78 -2.07
CA ALA A 149 15.21 17.11 -1.81
C ALA A 149 13.81 16.99 -1.19
N HIS A 150 13.59 17.69 -0.08
CA HIS A 150 12.32 17.63 0.63
C HIS A 150 11.22 18.27 -0.24
N PRO A 151 10.00 17.69 -0.38
CA PRO A 151 8.94 18.19 -1.28
C PRO A 151 8.47 19.65 -1.15
N TRP A 152 8.97 20.40 -0.17
CA TRP A 152 8.66 21.81 0.09
C TRP A 152 9.90 22.71 0.05
N LEU A 153 11.05 22.17 -0.38
CA LEU A 153 12.27 22.91 -0.62
C LEU A 153 12.46 23.10 -2.13
N ILE A 154 12.92 24.28 -2.52
CA ILE A 154 13.31 24.53 -3.92
C ILE A 154 14.59 23.73 -4.16
N PRO A 155 14.66 22.90 -5.22
CA PRO A 155 15.87 22.15 -5.52
C PRO A 155 17.07 23.08 -5.75
N GLY A 156 18.26 22.59 -5.37
CA GLY A 156 19.49 23.37 -5.46
C GLY A 156 19.98 23.55 -6.89
N ASP A 157 19.70 22.58 -7.75
CA ASP A 157 19.97 22.63 -9.18
C ASP A 157 18.67 22.73 -9.99
N ALA A 158 18.71 23.40 -11.15
CA ALA A 158 17.57 23.53 -12.05
C ALA A 158 17.20 22.22 -12.77
N PHE A 159 18.11 21.23 -12.77
CA PHE A 159 17.87 19.90 -13.34
C PHE A 159 17.32 18.89 -12.32
N ASP A 160 17.26 19.24 -11.04
CA ASP A 160 16.71 18.39 -10.00
C ASP A 160 15.17 18.34 -10.07
N GLU A 161 14.60 17.20 -9.68
CA GLU A 161 13.15 17.04 -9.57
C GLU A 161 12.57 17.77 -8.36
N GLY A 162 11.37 18.34 -8.49
CA GLY A 162 10.72 19.06 -7.40
C GLY A 162 10.18 18.15 -6.29
N ILE A 163 9.79 16.92 -6.65
CA ILE A 163 9.41 15.88 -5.71
C ILE A 163 9.97 14.57 -6.26
N ASP A 164 10.64 13.81 -5.41
CA ASP A 164 11.26 12.56 -5.79
C ASP A 164 10.25 11.42 -5.93
N LEU A 165 10.65 10.40 -6.69
CA LEU A 165 9.80 9.23 -6.94
C LEU A 165 9.38 8.54 -5.63
N ASP A 166 10.27 8.43 -4.63
CA ASP A 166 9.95 7.79 -3.36
C ASP A 166 8.87 8.57 -2.59
N SER A 167 8.94 9.91 -2.61
CA SER A 167 7.87 10.78 -2.07
C SER A 167 6.53 10.61 -2.79
N VAL A 168 6.53 10.56 -4.14
CA VAL A 168 5.32 10.28 -4.92
C VAL A 168 4.73 8.92 -4.51
N LEU A 169 5.59 7.90 -4.44
CA LEU A 169 5.21 6.53 -4.14
C LEU A 169 4.63 6.39 -2.73
N ALA A 170 5.20 7.09 -1.75
CA ALA A 170 4.67 7.17 -0.40
C ALA A 170 3.27 7.82 -0.38
N ALA A 171 3.09 8.94 -1.07
CA ALA A 171 1.79 9.64 -1.12
C ALA A 171 0.68 8.78 -1.74
N ILE A 172 0.96 8.13 -2.88
CA ILE A 172 0.00 7.24 -3.55
C ILE A 172 -0.37 6.07 -2.63
N GLN A 173 0.59 5.47 -1.94
CA GLN A 173 0.34 4.36 -1.03
C GLN A 173 -0.46 4.76 0.21
N ILE A 174 -0.28 5.98 0.73
CA ILE A 174 -1.13 6.53 1.79
C ILE A 174 -2.60 6.61 1.32
N VAL A 175 -2.83 7.06 0.08
CA VAL A 175 -4.17 7.10 -0.51
C VAL A 175 -4.75 5.70 -0.64
N ILE A 176 -3.99 4.75 -1.18
CA ILE A 176 -4.40 3.34 -1.29
C ILE A 176 -4.79 2.79 0.08
N ALA A 177 -3.90 2.87 1.08
CA ALA A 177 -4.13 2.38 2.43
C ALA A 177 -5.38 3.01 3.05
N THR A 178 -5.53 4.33 2.92
CA THR A 178 -6.69 5.06 3.45
C THR A 178 -7.99 4.56 2.84
N ILE A 179 -8.04 4.41 1.51
CA ILE A 179 -9.24 3.94 0.82
C ILE A 179 -9.56 2.50 1.23
N MET A 180 -8.56 1.60 1.29
CA MET A 180 -8.77 0.23 1.74
C MET A 180 -9.33 0.15 3.16
N LEU A 181 -8.82 0.98 4.08
CA LEU A 181 -9.33 1.06 5.46
C LEU A 181 -10.74 1.62 5.54
N VAL A 182 -11.09 2.62 4.72
CA VAL A 182 -12.46 3.14 4.62
C VAL A 182 -13.41 2.06 4.12
N GLN A 183 -13.05 1.33 3.07
CA GLN A 183 -13.85 0.23 2.52
C GLN A 183 -14.03 -0.90 3.55
N LEU A 184 -12.97 -1.23 4.30
CA LEU A 184 -13.02 -2.22 5.37
C LEU A 184 -13.97 -1.80 6.49
N ARG A 185 -13.94 -0.52 6.90
CA ARG A 185 -14.85 0.03 7.90
C ARG A 185 -16.30 -0.01 7.42
N ARG A 186 -16.56 0.35 6.16
CA ARG A 186 -17.90 0.27 5.56
C ARG A 186 -18.41 -1.17 5.56
N LEU A 187 -17.59 -2.13 5.12
CA LEU A 187 -17.96 -3.55 5.07
C LEU A 187 -18.30 -4.11 6.45
N ARG A 188 -17.51 -3.75 7.48
CA ARG A 188 -17.76 -4.16 8.87
C ARG A 188 -19.05 -3.55 9.45
N ARG A 189 -19.37 -2.30 9.12
CA ARG A 189 -20.60 -1.62 9.57
C ARG A 189 -21.84 -2.29 8.99
N GLU A 190 -21.89 -2.51 7.68
CA GLU A 190 -23.04 -3.17 7.04
C GLU A 190 -23.27 -4.59 7.59
N ARG A 191 -22.20 -5.32 7.91
CA ARG A 191 -22.31 -6.62 8.56
C ARG A 191 -22.91 -6.52 9.97
N ALA A 192 -22.54 -5.51 10.75
CA ALA A 192 -23.09 -5.31 12.09
C ALA A 192 -24.58 -4.94 12.05
N ASP A 193 -24.97 -4.07 11.12
CA ASP A 193 -26.37 -3.64 10.95
C ASP A 193 -27.26 -4.82 10.55
N ALA A 194 -26.77 -5.72 9.69
CA ALA A 194 -27.50 -6.93 9.27
C ALA A 194 -27.76 -7.94 10.41
N HIS A 195 -26.96 -7.92 11.49
CA HIS A 195 -27.13 -8.83 12.63
C HIS A 195 -27.93 -8.21 13.79
N THR A 196 -28.36 -6.96 13.67
CA THR A 196 -29.18 -6.30 14.70
C THR A 196 -30.65 -6.72 14.53
N PRO A 197 -31.26 -7.43 15.49
CA PRO A 197 -32.66 -7.85 15.37
C PRO A 197 -33.59 -6.61 15.30
N PRO A 198 -34.70 -6.69 14.54
CA PRO A 198 -35.62 -5.56 14.43
C PRO A 198 -36.13 -5.17 15.81
N ARG A 199 -36.03 -3.87 16.15
CA ARG A 199 -36.61 -3.32 17.39
C ARG A 199 -38.12 -3.58 17.36
N ARG A 200 -38.56 -4.55 18.17
CA ARG A 200 -39.98 -4.74 18.48
C ARG A 200 -40.37 -3.59 19.42
N TRP A 201 -41.15 -2.65 18.91
CA TRP A 201 -41.89 -1.67 19.70
C TRP A 201 -43.23 -2.28 20.09
#